data_AF-A0A652LDV7-F1
#
_entry.id   AF-A0A652LDV7-F1
#
_cell.length_a   1.000
_cell.length_b   1.000
_cell.length_c   1.000
_cell.angle_alpha   90.00
_cell.angle_beta   90.00
_cell.angle_gamma   90.00
#
_symmetry.space_group_name_H-M   'P 1'
#
loop_
_entity.id
_entity.type
_entity.pdbx_description
1 polymer ?
#
loop_
_entity_poly.entity_id
_entity_poly.type
_entity_poly.pdbx_seq_one_letter_code
_entity_poly.pdbx_strand_id
1 'polypeptide(L)'
;MEQSEVLKRVIGILTEAGEIQRHAEGDAGGVDPDAGESMVTTLLNETMPHIAIPSDATVEEMAALVGREVGGAVEQLVGAFTLAFIALAQIHDSGQEDVTSADVLQDLALRAEELSTGDEGPEEPL
;
A
#
# COMPACT_ATOMS: atom_id res chain seq x y z
N MET A 1 4.33 11.32 -2.44
CA MET A 1 3.05 10.64 -2.69
C MET A 1 2.16 10.92 -1.49
N GLU A 2 0.87 11.15 -1.70
CA GLU A 2 -0.07 11.35 -0.60
C GLU A 2 -0.38 10.03 0.11
N GLN A 3 -0.79 10.08 1.37
CA GLN A 3 -1.06 8.87 2.16
C GLN A 3 -2.21 8.04 1.57
N SER A 4 -3.22 8.71 1.00
CA SER A 4 -4.35 8.08 0.30
C SER A 4 -3.89 7.28 -0.92
N GLU A 5 -2.96 7.82 -1.70
CA GLU A 5 -2.37 7.16 -2.89
C GLU A 5 -1.57 5.92 -2.51
N VAL A 6 -0.75 6.00 -1.45
CA VAL A 6 0.00 4.84 -0.93
C VAL A 6 -0.97 3.73 -0.49
N LEU A 7 -2.02 4.09 0.24
CA LEU A 7 -3.03 3.14 0.70
C LEU A 7 -3.77 2.47 -0.46
N LYS A 8 -4.24 3.25 -1.45
CA LYS A 8 -4.87 2.71 -2.67
C LYS A 8 -3.95 1.75 -3.40
N ARG A 9 -2.65 2.07 -3.50
CA ARG A 9 -1.70 1.19 -4.17
C ARG A 9 -1.47 -0.11 -3.42
N VAL A 10 -1.32 -0.06 -2.09
CA VAL A 10 -1.22 -1.25 -1.24
C VAL A 10 -2.45 -2.14 -1.40
N ILE A 11 -3.65 -1.55 -1.38
CA ILE A 11 -4.91 -2.28 -1.57
C ILE A 11 -4.95 -2.98 -2.93
N GLY A 12 -4.60 -2.27 -4.01
CA GLY A 12 -4.56 -2.86 -5.36
C GLY A 12 -3.65 -4.09 -5.46
N ILE A 13 -2.49 -4.06 -4.80
CA ILE A 13 -1.56 -5.20 -4.77
C ILE A 13 -2.11 -6.36 -3.93
N LEU A 14 -2.74 -6.08 -2.78
CA LEU A 14 -3.37 -7.11 -1.98
C LEU A 14 -4.53 -7.78 -2.75
N THR A 15 -5.28 -7.02 -3.53
CA THR A 15 -6.32 -7.54 -4.43
C THR A 15 -5.73 -8.44 -5.51
N GLU A 16 -4.68 -7.98 -6.20
CA GLU A 16 -3.99 -8.75 -7.25
C GLU A 16 -3.37 -10.04 -6.70
N ALA A 17 -2.70 -9.97 -5.54
CA ALA A 17 -2.15 -11.13 -4.86
C ALA A 17 -3.25 -12.15 -4.49
N GLY A 18 -4.41 -11.67 -4.03
CA GLY A 18 -5.55 -12.52 -3.74
C GLY A 18 -6.14 -13.20 -4.98
N GLU A 19 -6.18 -12.52 -6.13
CA GLU A 19 -6.59 -13.13 -7.40
C GLU A 19 -5.61 -14.22 -7.84
N ILE A 20 -4.30 -13.96 -7.80
CA ILE A 20 -3.26 -14.93 -8.15
C ILE A 20 -3.38 -16.19 -7.29
N GLN A 21 -3.58 -16.02 -5.98
CA GLN A 21 -3.78 -17.14 -5.07
C GLN A 21 -5.02 -17.96 -5.43
N ARG A 22 -6.17 -17.32 -5.68
CA ARG A 22 -7.40 -18.02 -6.09
C ARG A 22 -7.22 -18.81 -7.38
N HIS A 23 -6.53 -18.22 -8.36
CA HIS A 23 -6.21 -18.89 -9.62
C HIS A 23 -5.29 -20.10 -9.40
N ALA A 24 -4.28 -19.99 -8.53
CA ALA A 24 -3.37 -21.08 -8.17
C ALA A 24 -3.99 -22.16 -7.27
N GLU A 25 -5.09 -21.87 -6.58
CA GLU A 25 -5.87 -22.87 -5.83
C GLU A 25 -6.85 -23.63 -6.76
N GLY A 26 -7.30 -22.99 -7.84
CA GLY A 26 -8.16 -23.59 -8.86
C GLY A 26 -7.42 -24.42 -9.91
N ASP A 27 -6.19 -24.03 -10.26
CA ASP A 27 -5.27 -24.80 -11.11
C ASP A 27 -4.32 -25.59 -10.20
N ALA A 28 -4.18 -26.91 -10.37
CA ALA A 28 -3.38 -27.77 -9.48
C ALA A 28 -1.84 -27.51 -9.50
N GLY A 29 -1.40 -26.34 -9.97
CA GLY A 29 -0.03 -25.86 -9.93
C GLY A 29 0.05 -24.68 -8.96
N GLY A 30 0.65 -24.91 -7.79
CA GLY A 30 0.71 -23.93 -6.70
C GLY A 30 1.31 -22.57 -7.07
N VAL A 31 1.15 -21.62 -6.16
CA VAL A 31 1.59 -20.22 -6.30
C VAL A 31 3.07 -20.14 -6.66
N ASP A 32 3.39 -19.43 -7.75
CA ASP A 32 4.76 -19.06 -8.10
C ASP A 32 5.30 -18.06 -7.06
N PRO A 33 6.31 -18.44 -6.24
CA PRO A 33 6.87 -17.55 -5.23
C PRO A 33 7.49 -16.28 -5.82
N ASP A 34 7.91 -16.31 -7.09
CA ASP A 34 8.54 -15.17 -7.77
C ASP A 34 7.50 -14.08 -8.11
N ALA A 35 6.21 -14.44 -8.23
CA ALA A 35 5.13 -13.48 -8.47
C ALA A 35 4.94 -12.53 -7.26
N GLY A 36 5.07 -13.06 -6.03
CA GLY A 36 5.02 -12.27 -4.80
C GLY A 36 6.17 -11.27 -4.69
N GLU A 37 7.39 -11.69 -5.01
CA GLU A 37 8.57 -10.84 -4.99
C GLU A 37 8.51 -9.72 -6.04
N SER A 38 7.93 -10.01 -7.21
CA SER A 38 7.70 -9.03 -8.28
C SER A 38 6.71 -7.93 -7.87
N MET A 39 5.62 -8.29 -7.18
CA MET A 39 4.64 -7.32 -6.69
C MET A 39 5.22 -6.39 -5.62
N VAL A 40 5.97 -6.94 -4.66
CA VAL A 40 6.64 -6.14 -3.62
C VAL A 40 7.66 -5.18 -4.24
N THR A 41 8.46 -5.66 -5.19
CA THR A 41 9.44 -4.82 -5.90
C THR A 41 8.75 -3.68 -6.65
N THR A 42 7.63 -3.96 -7.32
CA THR A 42 6.83 -2.95 -8.02
C THR A 42 6.30 -1.90 -7.05
N LEU A 43 5.75 -2.32 -5.90
CA LEU A 43 5.28 -1.41 -4.86
C LEU A 43 6.37 -0.47 -4.36
N LEU A 44 7.55 -1.03 -4.05
CA LEU A 44 8.68 -0.26 -3.56
C LEU A 44 9.12 0.77 -4.60
N ASN A 45 9.24 0.39 -5.88
CA ASN A 45 9.65 1.33 -6.92
C ASN A 45 8.66 2.50 -7.11
N GLU A 46 7.38 2.29 -6.84
CA GLU A 46 6.36 3.32 -7.03
C GLU A 46 6.17 4.22 -5.82
N THR A 47 6.38 3.70 -4.61
CA THR A 47 6.15 4.43 -3.35
C THR A 47 7.42 5.11 -2.82
N MET A 48 8.59 4.63 -3.23
CA MET A 48 9.86 5.26 -2.81
C MET A 48 10.00 6.66 -3.41
N PRO A 49 10.42 7.65 -2.61
CA PRO A 49 10.58 9.01 -3.10
C PRO A 49 11.80 9.11 -4.00
N HIS A 50 11.75 10.03 -4.97
CA HIS A 50 12.94 10.39 -5.72
C HIS A 50 13.82 11.31 -4.87
N ILE A 51 15.02 10.84 -4.53
CA ILE A 51 15.96 11.56 -3.66
C ILE A 51 17.05 12.19 -4.53
N ALA A 52 17.02 13.52 -4.66
CA ALA A 52 18.09 14.27 -5.29
C ALA A 52 19.25 14.45 -4.31
N ILE A 53 20.41 13.87 -4.62
CA ILE A 53 21.61 13.96 -3.78
C ILE A 53 22.53 15.07 -4.32
N PRO A 54 22.87 16.10 -3.52
CA PRO A 54 23.84 17.11 -3.92
C PRO A 54 25.21 16.51 -4.23
N SER A 55 25.89 17.01 -5.26
CA SER A 55 27.19 16.48 -5.69
C SER A 55 28.33 16.72 -4.68
N ASP A 56 28.14 17.69 -3.78
CA ASP A 56 29.05 18.08 -2.71
C ASP A 56 28.63 17.52 -1.33
N ALA A 57 27.56 16.71 -1.26
CA ALA A 57 27.10 16.13 -0.02
C ALA A 57 28.15 15.17 0.57
N THR A 58 28.42 15.33 1.86
CA THR A 58 29.19 14.37 2.62
C THR A 58 28.41 13.06 2.80
N VAL A 59 29.11 11.97 3.15
CA VAL A 59 28.49 10.67 3.41
C VAL A 59 27.45 10.75 4.54
N GLU A 60 27.70 11.58 5.55
CA GLU A 60 26.79 11.77 6.69
C GLU A 60 25.52 12.53 6.28
N GLU A 61 25.65 13.59 5.48
CA GLU A 61 24.51 14.33 4.94
C GLU A 61 23.66 13.47 4.00
N MET A 62 24.31 12.64 3.19
CA MET A 62 23.62 11.67 2.32
C MET A 62 22.85 10.64 3.15
N ALA A 63 23.46 10.06 4.18
CA ALA A 63 22.81 9.08 5.05
C ALA A 63 21.61 9.68 5.80
N ALA A 64 21.74 10.91 6.30
CA ALA A 64 20.65 11.62 6.96
C ALA A 64 19.50 11.94 5.99
N LEU A 65 19.81 12.36 4.77
CA LEU A 65 18.82 12.62 3.72
C LEU A 65 18.05 11.35 3.36
N VAL A 66 18.77 10.28 3.03
CA VAL A 66 18.16 8.99 2.67
C VAL A 66 17.34 8.45 3.83
N GLY A 67 17.88 8.44 5.04
CA GLY A 67 17.19 7.93 6.23
C GLY A 67 15.87 8.65 6.50
N ARG A 68 15.83 9.97 6.32
CA ARG A 68 14.60 10.76 6.49
C ARG A 68 13.56 10.48 5.40
N GLU A 69 13.96 10.56 4.13
CA GLU A 69 13.03 10.45 3.01
C GLU A 69 12.53 9.00 2.85
N VAL A 70 13.44 8.02 2.87
CA VAL A 70 13.09 6.60 2.78
C VAL A 70 12.36 6.14 4.05
N GLY A 71 12.78 6.61 5.23
CA GLY A 71 12.15 6.26 6.49
C GLY A 71 10.66 6.62 6.50
N GLY A 72 10.31 7.82 6.06
CA GLY A 72 8.91 8.25 5.94
C GLY A 72 8.10 7.41 4.96
N ALA A 73 8.68 7.04 3.81
CA ALA A 73 7.99 6.20 2.83
C ALA A 73 7.76 4.76 3.32
N VAL A 74 8.76 4.18 4.01
CA VAL A 74 8.63 2.85 4.64
C VAL A 74 7.57 2.87 5.74
N GLU A 75 7.54 3.92 6.57
CA GLU A 75 6.52 4.07 7.62
C GLU A 75 5.11 4.14 7.03
N GLN A 76 4.91 4.89 5.94
CA GLN A 76 3.63 4.97 5.24
C GLN A 76 3.19 3.63 4.66
N LEU A 77 4.09 2.91 3.99
CA LEU A 77 3.84 1.57 3.47
C LEU A 77 3.40 0.61 4.57
N VAL A 78 4.19 0.52 5.66
CA VAL A 78 3.90 -0.37 6.78
C VAL A 78 2.59 0.00 7.44
N GLY A 79 2.29 1.30 7.59
CA GLY A 79 1.02 1.79 8.10
C GLY A 79 -0.17 1.33 7.25
N ALA A 80 -0.08 1.47 5.93
CA ALA A 80 -1.12 1.03 5.01
C ALA A 80 -1.37 -0.49 5.06
N PHE A 81 -0.31 -1.31 5.07
CA PHE A 81 -0.44 -2.76 5.24
C PHE A 81 -1.03 -3.14 6.60
N THR A 82 -0.62 -2.45 7.67
CA THR A 82 -1.14 -2.69 9.02
C THR A 82 -2.64 -2.41 9.08
N LEU A 83 -3.10 -1.30 8.47
CA LEU A 83 -4.52 -0.95 8.40
C LEU A 83 -5.32 -2.01 7.64
N ALA A 84 -4.83 -2.43 6.46
CA ALA A 84 -5.48 -3.45 5.66
C ALA A 84 -5.56 -4.80 6.40
N PHE A 85 -4.48 -5.19 7.07
CA PHE A 85 -4.44 -6.40 7.89
C PHE A 85 -5.44 -6.35 9.06
N ILE A 86 -5.50 -5.23 9.79
CA ILE A 86 -6.43 -5.07 10.91
C ILE A 86 -7.88 -5.20 10.44
N ALA A 87 -8.23 -4.59 9.30
CA ALA A 87 -9.59 -4.67 8.76
C ALA A 87 -9.96 -6.13 8.39
N LEU A 88 -9.04 -6.85 7.75
CA LEU A 88 -9.24 -8.26 7.41
C LEU A 88 -9.37 -9.13 8.68
N ALA A 89 -8.50 -8.91 9.68
CA ALA A 89 -8.54 -9.63 10.94
C ALA A 89 -9.85 -9.39 11.70
N GLN A 90 -10.38 -8.17 11.71
CA GLN A 90 -11.66 -7.84 12.35
C GLN A 90 -12.83 -8.62 11.74
N ILE A 91 -12.90 -8.70 10.41
CA ILE A 91 -13.96 -9.45 9.73
C ILE A 91 -13.81 -10.95 10.01
N HIS A 92 -12.59 -11.49 9.89
CA HIS A 92 -12.32 -12.88 10.23
C HIS A 92 -12.71 -13.23 11.68
N ASP A 93 -12.31 -12.41 12.65
CA ASP A 93 -12.58 -12.63 14.07
C ASP A 93 -14.06 -12.44 14.44
N SER A 94 -14.82 -11.68 13.64
CA SER A 94 -16.27 -11.54 13.83
C SER A 94 -17.07 -12.80 13.44
N GLY A 95 -16.44 -13.72 12.71
CA GLY A 95 -17.09 -14.92 12.17
C GLY A 95 -18.10 -14.64 11.05
N GLN A 96 -18.05 -13.46 10.43
CA GLN A 96 -18.86 -13.15 9.25
C GLN A 96 -18.29 -13.88 8.02
N GLU A 97 -18.94 -14.98 7.65
CA GLU A 97 -18.54 -15.79 6.48
C GLU A 97 -19.10 -15.26 5.16
N ASP A 98 -20.09 -14.35 5.20
CA ASP A 98 -20.71 -13.76 4.00
C ASP A 98 -19.88 -12.63 3.37
N VAL A 99 -18.77 -12.23 4.00
CA VAL A 99 -17.90 -11.13 3.55
C VAL A 99 -16.55 -11.70 3.12
N THR A 100 -16.16 -11.43 1.87
CA THR A 100 -14.86 -11.90 1.36
C THR A 100 -13.76 -10.88 1.63
N SER A 101 -12.49 -11.32 1.61
CA SER A 101 -11.34 -10.40 1.68
C SER A 101 -11.34 -9.37 0.55
N ALA A 102 -11.91 -9.71 -0.62
CA ALA A 102 -12.04 -8.76 -1.73
C ALA A 102 -13.03 -7.64 -1.40
N ASP A 103 -14.15 -7.95 -0.76
CA ASP A 103 -15.15 -6.96 -0.33
C ASP A 103 -14.54 -5.98 0.69
N VAL A 104 -13.73 -6.50 1.63
CA VAL A 104 -13.03 -5.68 2.65
C VAL A 104 -12.01 -4.76 2.00
N LEU A 105 -11.20 -5.28 1.07
CA LEU A 105 -10.20 -4.49 0.34
C LEU A 105 -10.88 -3.41 -0.52
N GLN A 106 -12.02 -3.72 -1.15
CA GLN A 106 -12.80 -2.74 -1.92
C GLN A 106 -13.36 -1.62 -1.04
N ASP A 107 -13.93 -1.95 0.13
CA ASP A 107 -14.41 -0.96 1.10
C ASP A 107 -13.27 -0.05 1.60
N LEU A 108 -12.10 -0.61 1.87
CA LEU A 108 -10.90 0.17 2.21
C LEU A 108 -10.47 1.11 1.09
N ALA A 109 -10.55 0.68 -0.18
CA ALA A 109 -10.18 1.53 -1.32
C ALA A 109 -11.12 2.74 -1.43
N LEU A 110 -12.42 2.51 -1.26
CA LEU A 110 -13.43 3.58 -1.29
C LEU A 110 -13.21 4.58 -0.15
N ARG A 111 -12.91 4.12 1.06
CA ARG A 111 -12.57 5.02 2.18
C ARG A 111 -11.28 5.80 1.96
N ALA A 112 -10.30 5.20 1.30
CA ALA A 112 -9.06 5.89 0.94
C ALA A 112 -9.31 7.02 -0.08
N GLU A 113 -10.27 6.84 -0.99
CA GLU A 113 -10.72 7.91 -1.90
C GLU A 113 -11.40 9.04 -1.13
N GLU A 114 -12.30 8.73 -0.18
CA GLU A 114 -12.97 9.74 0.66
C GLU A 114 -11.98 10.58 1.48
N LEU A 115 -10.91 9.95 1.99
CA LEU A 115 -9.83 10.63 2.70
C LEU A 115 -9.00 11.54 1.78
N SER A 116 -8.91 11.21 0.49
CA SER A 116 -8.22 12.02 -0.51
C SER A 116 -9.05 13.25 -0.93
N THR A 117 -10.37 13.08 -1.09
CA THR A 117 -11.28 14.17 -1.49
C THR A 117 -11.59 15.13 -0.34
N GLY A 118 -11.39 14.70 0.91
CA GLY A 118 -11.57 15.54 2.11
C GLY A 118 -10.45 16.56 2.37
N ASP A 119 -9.30 16.44 1.70
CA ASP A 119 -8.18 17.40 1.79
C ASP A 119 -8.36 18.58 0.80
N GLU A 120 -9.19 18.41 -0.24
CA GLU A 120 -9.71 19.49 -1.07
C GLU A 120 -10.88 20.17 -0.35
N GLY A 121 -10.57 20.90 0.74
CA GLY A 121 -11.52 21.81 1.36
C GLY A 121 -12.12 22.77 0.31
N PRO A 122 -13.41 23.16 0.43
CA PRO A 122 -14.06 24.01 -0.57
C PRO A 122 -13.23 25.28 -0.76
N GLU A 123 -12.78 25.54 -1.99
CA GLU A 123 -12.25 26.85 -2.37
C GLU A 123 -13.32 27.88 -2.00
N GLU A 124 -13.09 28.64 -0.92
CA GLU A 124 -13.98 29.73 -0.53
C GLU A 124 -14.04 30.71 -1.73
N PRO A 125 -15.24 30.96 -2.29
CA PRO A 125 -15.36 32.03 -3.26
C PRO A 125 -15.43 33.35 -2.51
N LEU A 126 -14.49 34.24 -2.89
CA LEU A 126 -14.43 35.71 -2.72
C LEU A 126 -13.63 36.27 -1.53
#